data_AF-A0A8S2SC33-F1
#
_entry.id   AF-A0A8S2SC33-F1
#
_cell.length_a   1.000
_cell.length_b   1.000
_cell.length_c   1.000
_cell.angle_alpha   90.00
_cell.angle_beta   90.00
_cell.angle_gamma   90.00
#
_symmetry.space_group_name_H-M   'P 1'
#
loop_
_entity.id
_entity.type
_entity.pdbx_description
1 polymer ?
#
loop_
_entity_poly.entity_id
_entity_poly.type
_entity_poly.pdbx_seq_one_letter_code
_entity_poly.pdbx_strand_id
1 'polypeptide(L)'
;RWSRRSGTTQGDILIDNIACARLAMDEQRYLYVSHYAKHEVRRYQLGETNGTLVAGGNGKGDELNQFNKPHYLFADRQQNV
;
A
#
# COMPACT_ATOMS: atom_id res chain seq x y z
N ARG A 1 -17.84 4.88 12.19
CA ARG A 1 -18.32 5.45 10.91
C ARG A 1 -17.45 6.67 10.64
N TRP A 2 -16.56 6.66 9.63
CA TRP A 2 -15.69 7.81 9.35
C TRP A 2 -16.55 8.94 8.77
N SER A 3 -16.76 10.02 9.52
CA SER A 3 -17.43 11.21 9.00
C SER A 3 -16.44 11.95 8.11
N ARG A 4 -16.73 12.03 6.81
CA ARG A 4 -16.11 13.03 5.92
C ARG A 4 -16.32 14.40 6.59
N ARG A 5 -15.26 15.19 6.74
CA ARG A 5 -15.38 16.55 7.28
C ARG A 5 -16.45 17.26 6.45
N SER A 6 -17.46 17.79 7.13
CA SER A 6 -18.69 18.30 6.53
C SER A 6 -18.39 19.26 5.38
N GLY A 7 -18.81 18.90 4.16
CA GLY A 7 -18.84 19.81 3.00
C GLY A 7 -17.92 19.45 1.82
N THR A 8 -16.93 18.57 1.96
CA THR A 8 -16.08 18.16 0.81
C THR A 8 -16.72 17.01 0.03
N THR A 9 -17.45 17.34 -1.03
CA THR A 9 -17.98 16.36 -2.00
C THR A 9 -16.89 15.86 -2.95
N GLN A 10 -15.81 16.63 -3.15
CA GLN A 10 -14.68 16.30 -4.00
C GLN A 10 -13.58 15.61 -3.18
N GLY A 11 -13.22 14.39 -3.59
CA GLY A 11 -12.07 13.66 -3.05
C GLY A 11 -10.99 13.59 -4.11
N ASP A 12 -9.75 13.82 -3.70
CA ASP A 12 -8.60 13.68 -4.59
C ASP A 12 -8.22 12.21 -4.70
N ILE A 13 -7.91 11.77 -5.92
CA ILE A 13 -7.33 10.44 -6.15
C ILE A 13 -5.89 10.51 -5.68
N LEU A 14 -5.60 9.80 -4.60
CA LEU A 14 -4.24 9.75 -4.05
C LEU A 14 -3.33 8.82 -4.84
N ILE A 15 -3.87 7.67 -5.25
CA ILE A 15 -3.17 6.62 -5.99
C ILE A 15 -4.18 5.91 -6.89
N ASP A 16 -3.81 5.67 -8.14
CA ASP A 16 -4.62 4.96 -9.13
C ASP A 16 -3.89 3.73 -9.69
N ASN A 17 -4.58 2.98 -10.54
CA ASN A 17 -4.02 1.82 -11.26
C ASN A 17 -3.33 0.78 -10.36
N ILE A 18 -3.88 0.54 -9.17
CA ILE A 18 -3.43 -0.52 -8.28
C ILE A 18 -4.46 -1.63 -8.22
N ALA A 19 -4.04 -2.84 -8.59
CA ALA A 19 -4.74 -4.06 -8.26
C ALA A 19 -4.55 -4.37 -6.76
N CYS A 20 -5.26 -3.62 -5.92
CA CYS A 20 -5.07 -3.62 -4.48
C CYS A 20 -5.90 -4.72 -3.81
N ALA A 21 -5.25 -5.51 -2.95
CA ALA A 21 -5.97 -6.42 -2.05
C ALA A 21 -6.18 -5.80 -0.66
N ARG A 22 -5.20 -5.03 -0.17
CA ARG A 22 -5.22 -4.42 1.17
C ARG A 22 -4.39 -3.14 1.22
N LEU A 23 -4.81 -2.25 2.12
CA LEU A 23 -4.14 -1.00 2.46
C LEU A 23 -3.89 -0.98 3.97
N ALA A 24 -2.72 -0.48 4.39
CA ALA A 24 -2.40 -0.17 5.77
C ALA A 24 -1.73 1.21 5.85
N MET A 25 -1.84 1.90 6.98
CA MET A 25 -1.19 3.19 7.19
C MET A 25 -0.47 3.18 8.53
N ASP A 26 0.76 3.68 8.56
CA ASP A 26 1.55 3.84 9.80
C ASP A 26 1.30 5.20 10.47
N GLU A 27 1.93 5.41 11.63
CA GLU A 27 1.78 6.65 12.41
C GLU A 27 2.42 7.87 11.71
N GLN A 28 3.39 7.62 10.82
CA GLN A 28 4.05 8.64 9.99
C GLN A 28 3.22 8.99 8.73
N ARG A 29 2.03 8.40 8.57
CA ARG A 29 1.11 8.58 7.44
C ARG A 29 1.65 8.08 6.10
N TYR A 30 2.53 7.08 6.12
CA TYR A 30 2.82 6.31 4.92
C TYR A 30 1.70 5.30 4.67
N LEU A 31 1.23 5.25 3.42
CA LEU A 31 0.25 4.29 2.96
C LEU A 31 0.98 3.10 2.31
N TYR A 32 0.77 1.91 2.84
CA TYR A 32 1.32 0.67 2.32
C TYR A 32 0.25 -0.08 1.54
N VAL A 33 0.61 -0.54 0.35
CA VAL A 33 -0.32 -1.11 -0.61
C VAL A 33 0.21 -2.44 -1.14
N SER A 34 -0.58 -3.51 -0.99
CA SER A 34 -0.29 -4.79 -1.66
C SER A 34 -0.84 -4.76 -3.09
N HIS A 35 0.06 -4.84 -4.08
CA HIS A 35 -0.32 -4.92 -5.49
C HIS A 35 -0.27 -6.38 -5.95
N TYR A 36 -1.38 -7.11 -5.78
CA TYR A 36 -1.39 -8.58 -5.94
C TYR A 36 -0.99 -9.04 -7.35
N ALA A 37 -1.36 -8.27 -8.38
CA ALA A 37 -1.06 -8.60 -9.77
C ALA A 37 0.42 -8.37 -10.15
N LYS A 38 1.13 -7.55 -9.38
CA LYS A 38 2.56 -7.24 -9.59
C LYS A 38 3.47 -7.95 -8.59
N HIS A 39 2.90 -8.69 -7.63
CA HIS A 39 3.68 -9.43 -6.63
C HIS A 39 4.62 -8.53 -5.83
N GLU A 40 4.12 -7.35 -5.44
CA GLU A 40 4.91 -6.33 -4.74
C GLU A 40 4.10 -5.63 -3.65
N VAL A 41 4.81 -5.01 -2.72
CA VAL A 41 4.28 -4.05 -1.76
C VAL A 41 4.97 -2.71 -1.97
N ARG A 42 4.18 -1.65 -2.11
CA ARG A 42 4.67 -0.28 -2.24
C ARG A 42 4.23 0.58 -1.06
N ARG A 43 5.08 1.54 -0.70
CA ARG A 43 4.83 2.58 0.30
C ARG A 43 4.69 3.92 -0.39
N TYR A 44 3.68 4.70 -0.03
CA TYR A 44 3.39 6.00 -0.59
C TYR A 44 3.33 7.04 0.52
N GLN A 45 3.98 8.18 0.29
CA GLN A 45 3.68 9.40 1.04
C GLN A 45 2.50 10.14 0.40
N LEU A 46 1.78 10.94 1.18
CA LEU A 46 0.73 11.82 0.66
C LEU A 46 1.30 12.72 -0.46
N GLY A 47 0.74 12.62 -1.67
CA GLY A 47 1.18 13.37 -2.85
C GLY A 47 2.19 12.62 -3.74
N GLU A 48 2.66 11.44 -3.33
CA GLU A 48 3.52 10.58 -4.15
C GLU A 48 2.68 9.70 -5.09
N THR A 49 3.05 9.63 -6.36
CA THR A 49 2.31 8.87 -7.39
C THR A 49 2.92 7.51 -7.71
N ASN A 50 4.24 7.37 -7.61
CA ASN A 50 4.95 6.15 -8.04
C ASN A 50 5.12 5.12 -6.91
N GLY A 51 5.21 5.59 -5.66
CA GLY A 51 5.44 4.77 -4.49
C GLY A 51 6.82 4.10 -4.48
N THR A 52 7.36 3.92 -3.29
CA THR A 52 8.61 3.20 -3.05
C THR A 52 8.33 1.69 -2.95
N LEU A 53 9.02 0.85 -3.74
CA LEU A 53 8.99 -0.60 -3.56
C LEU A 53 9.66 -0.95 -2.22
N VAL A 54 8.92 -1.60 -1.32
CA VAL A 54 9.43 -1.96 0.02
C VAL A 54 9.59 -3.47 0.22
N ALA A 55 8.88 -4.29 -0.57
CA ALA A 55 9.05 -5.74 -0.59
C ALA A 55 8.52 -6.37 -1.88
N GLY A 56 9.05 -7.54 -2.26
CA GLY A 56 8.68 -8.24 -3.48
C GLY A 56 9.26 -7.60 -4.74
N GLY A 57 8.51 -7.64 -5.85
CA GLY A 57 8.91 -7.03 -7.13
C GLY A 57 9.80 -7.92 -8.00
N ASN A 58 10.17 -9.11 -7.54
CA ASN A 58 10.98 -10.09 -8.29
C ASN A 58 10.12 -11.18 -8.97
N GLY A 59 8.86 -10.84 -9.27
CA GLY A 59 7.89 -11.76 -9.84
C GLY A 59 7.26 -12.71 -8.82
N LYS A 60 6.44 -13.62 -9.34
CA LYS A 60 5.76 -14.67 -8.57
C LYS A 60 6.74 -15.78 -8.21
N GLY A 61 6.81 -16.15 -6.94
CA GLY A 61 7.52 -17.35 -6.48
C GLY A 61 7.62 -17.41 -4.97
N ASP A 62 8.45 -18.34 -4.50
CA ASP A 62 8.60 -18.71 -3.09
C ASP A 62 10.01 -18.40 -2.55
N GLU A 63 10.84 -17.67 -3.32
CA GLU A 63 12.12 -17.14 -2.87
C GLU A 63 11.93 -15.99 -1.86
N LEU A 64 12.96 -15.72 -1.05
CA LEU A 64 12.91 -14.72 0.05
C LEU A 64 12.47 -13.31 -0.38
N ASN A 65 12.66 -12.94 -1.64
CA ASN A 65 12.35 -11.63 -2.20
C ASN A 65 11.20 -11.67 -3.24
N GLN A 66 10.44 -12.76 -3.29
CA GLN A 66 9.29 -12.95 -4.18
C GLN A 66 7.99 -13.04 -3.39
N PHE A 67 6.88 -12.66 -4.04
CA PHE A 67 5.56 -12.88 -3.49
C PHE A 67 4.68 -13.63 -4.46
N ASN A 68 3.77 -14.44 -3.95
CA ASN A 68 2.75 -15.09 -4.74
C ASN A 68 1.37 -14.51 -4.40
N LYS A 69 1.00 -13.47 -5.14
CA LYS A 69 -0.25 -12.70 -4.97
C LYS A 69 -0.47 -12.26 -3.51
N PRO A 70 0.32 -11.30 -3.00
CA PRO A 70 0.18 -10.86 -1.61
C PRO A 70 -1.20 -10.18 -1.42
N HIS A 71 -1.96 -10.68 -0.44
CA HIS A 71 -3.28 -10.16 -0.12
C HIS A 71 -3.26 -9.31 1.15
N TYR A 72 -2.91 -9.93 2.27
CA TYR A 72 -2.95 -9.31 3.58
C TYR A 72 -1.65 -8.58 3.88
N LEU A 73 -1.79 -7.38 4.46
CA LEU A 73 -0.69 -6.57 4.94
C LEU A 73 -1.06 -6.01 6.30
N PHE A 74 -0.12 -6.05 7.23
CA PHE A 74 -0.18 -5.37 8.52
C PHE A 74 1.09 -4.54 8.66
N ALA A 75 0.93 -3.24 8.90
CA ALA A 75 2.05 -2.38 9.27
C ALA A 75 2.09 -2.31 10.79
N ASP A 76 3.18 -2.75 11.40
CA ASP A 76 3.40 -2.54 12.82
C ASP A 76 3.57 -1.04 13.10
N ARG A 77 2.93 -0.56 14.17
CA ARG A 77 2.96 0.86 14.56
C ARG A 77 4.36 1.33 14.94
N GLN A 78 5.23 0.41 15.33
CA GLN A 78 6.60 0.72 15.77
C GLN A 78 7.63 0.68 14.62
N GLN A 79 7.21 0.40 13.37
CA GLN A 79 8.12 0.18 12.24
C GLN A 79 9.18 -0.92 12.50
N ASN A 80 8.89 -1.88 13.39
CA ASN A 80 9.77 -3.01 13.58
C ASN A 80 9.57 -4.03 12.45
N VAL A 81 10.68 -4.50 11.89
CA VAL A 81 10.75 -5.60 10.92
C VAL A 81 10.72 -6.92 11.66
#